data_AF-A0AAW9LB60-F1
#
_entry.id   AF-A0AAW9LB60-F1
#
_cell.length_a   1.000
_cell.length_b   1.000
_cell.length_c   1.000
_cell.angle_alpha   90.00
_cell.angle_beta   90.00
_cell.angle_gamma   90.00
#
_symmetry.space_group_name_H-M   'P 1'
#
loop_
_entity.id
_entity.type
_entity.pdbx_description
1 polymer ?
#
loop_
_entity_poly.entity_id
_entity_poly.type
_entity_poly.pdbx_seq_one_letter_code
_entity_poly.pdbx_strand_id
1 'polypeptide(L)'
;MSLHRRTLRGVFAALVVVSTATLVFGYVEAERSGDQVTGDPAVERAFRTGDRSPVVAPRDRITVVATDSNAFLSDENDSPRAQAELAAFAPNGSIYYYENDHTRYWDVDPVPGTATTVEYVYADHLTAEECHSESVCTRNGVERVNLTTGERTEIYSRITPGKHSTRWHDVDRIDEHRLLVADIAQDRIFVVNTTTELVQWEWDAQADYNVSSGGPYPEDWTHINDVEHVEIDGREAAMVSVRNHDQVAFIDYERGLMENWTLGADDAHDTLYEQHNPDYIPQKTGAGHPRRRLREPARRRVPARRWGVEPLVDVDRPATPVAAGRRSAPERAHAGDGLERRPRPRSRRERDRRLAVDRRIPVRIGATGDG
;
A
#
# COMPACT_ATOMS: atom_id res chain seq x y z
N MET A 1 26.44 61.88 0.45
CA MET A 1 27.76 61.20 0.54
C MET A 1 27.80 60.11 -0.52
N SER A 2 28.61 60.30 -1.57
CA SER A 2 28.85 59.30 -2.61
C SER A 2 29.71 58.19 -2.01
N LEU A 3 29.14 57.01 -1.76
CA LEU A 3 29.95 55.84 -1.40
C LEU A 3 30.88 55.53 -2.56
N HIS A 4 32.18 55.59 -2.30
CA HIS A 4 33.21 55.38 -3.32
C HIS A 4 32.98 53.99 -3.95
N ARG A 5 33.03 53.88 -5.29
CA ARG A 5 32.80 52.62 -6.01
C ARG A 5 33.64 51.44 -5.48
N ARG A 6 34.82 51.74 -4.91
CA ARG A 6 35.69 50.76 -4.26
C ARG A 6 35.08 50.17 -2.98
N THR A 7 34.49 51.01 -2.13
CA THR A 7 33.76 50.58 -0.92
C THR A 7 32.54 49.74 -1.26
N LEU A 8 31.76 50.14 -2.28
CA LEU A 8 30.60 49.36 -2.74
C LEU A 8 31.00 47.98 -3.28
N ARG A 9 32.09 47.90 -4.05
CA ARG A 9 32.65 46.62 -4.53
C ARG A 9 33.18 45.75 -3.40
N GLY A 10 33.83 46.35 -2.40
CA GLY A 10 34.30 45.63 -1.22
C GLY A 10 33.15 45.04 -0.39
N VAL A 11 32.10 45.82 -0.15
CA VAL A 11 30.90 45.35 0.55
C VAL A 11 30.19 44.26 -0.25
N PHE A 12 30.05 44.42 -1.57
CA PHE A 12 29.45 43.39 -2.42
C PHE A 12 30.25 42.09 -2.42
N ALA A 13 31.59 42.17 -2.53
CA ALA A 13 32.45 40.98 -2.46
C ALA A 13 32.35 40.27 -1.11
N ALA A 14 32.31 41.02 0.00
CA ALA A 14 32.09 40.45 1.33
C ALA A 14 30.72 39.76 1.44
N LEU A 15 29.68 40.37 0.87
CA LEU A 15 28.32 39.82 0.89
C LEU A 15 28.23 38.53 0.06
N VAL A 16 28.89 38.47 -1.10
CA VAL A 16 29.01 37.23 -1.89
C VAL A 16 29.75 36.15 -1.11
N VAL A 17 30.87 36.47 -0.47
CA VAL A 17 31.63 35.49 0.33
C VAL A 17 30.80 34.95 1.49
N VAL A 18 30.09 35.83 2.21
CA VAL A 18 29.22 35.42 3.31
C VAL A 18 28.06 34.57 2.79
N SER A 19 27.36 34.99 1.73
CA SER A 19 26.26 34.21 1.14
C SER A 19 26.73 32.83 0.65
N THR A 20 27.89 32.75 -0.02
CA THR A 20 28.48 31.48 -0.46
C THR A 20 28.86 30.62 0.74
N ALA A 21 29.47 31.18 1.77
CA ALA A 21 29.81 30.44 2.98
C ALA A 21 28.55 29.92 3.70
N THR A 22 27.49 30.72 3.78
CA THR A 22 26.19 30.30 4.33
C THR A 22 25.55 29.19 3.50
N LEU A 23 25.59 29.27 2.17
CA LEU A 23 25.08 28.21 1.29
C LEU A 23 25.89 26.91 1.43
N VAL A 24 27.22 27.00 1.46
CA VAL A 24 28.09 25.82 1.62
C VAL A 24 27.90 25.19 3.01
N PHE A 25 27.85 26.01 4.06
CA PHE A 25 27.59 25.51 5.42
C PHE A 25 26.19 24.89 5.51
N GLY A 26 25.17 25.55 4.94
CA GLY A 26 23.82 25.03 4.86
C GLY A 26 23.75 23.72 4.08
N TYR A 27 24.49 23.58 2.98
CA TYR A 27 24.59 22.35 2.19
C TYR A 27 25.26 21.22 2.97
N VAL A 28 26.42 21.48 3.61
CA VAL A 28 27.15 20.48 4.41
C VAL A 28 26.33 20.05 5.62
N GLU A 29 25.68 20.99 6.29
CA GLU A 29 24.79 20.67 7.41
C GLU A 29 23.56 19.92 6.91
N ALA A 30 22.99 20.25 5.75
CA ALA A 30 21.88 19.52 5.14
C ALA A 30 22.28 18.11 4.70
N GLU A 31 23.49 17.87 4.18
CA GLU A 31 24.00 16.51 3.93
C GLU A 31 24.17 15.74 5.24
N ARG A 32 24.76 16.37 6.26
CA ARG A 32 24.97 15.73 7.58
C ARG A 32 23.69 15.49 8.37
N SER A 33 22.69 16.35 8.21
CA SER A 33 21.41 16.28 8.92
C SER A 33 20.33 15.57 8.12
N GLY A 34 20.42 15.55 6.78
CA GLY A 34 19.60 14.71 5.91
C GLY A 34 19.81 13.22 6.17
N ASP A 35 21.01 12.84 6.60
CA ASP A 35 21.34 11.49 7.08
C ASP A 35 20.85 11.18 8.51
N GLN A 36 20.15 12.08 9.20
CA GLN A 36 19.65 11.84 10.58
C GLN A 36 18.47 10.85 10.65
N VAL A 37 17.95 10.39 9.52
CA VAL A 37 17.06 9.21 9.45
C VAL A 37 17.81 8.05 8.80
N THR A 38 19.04 7.79 9.26
CA THR A 38 19.69 6.51 9.02
C THR A 38 19.10 5.52 10.03
N GLY A 39 18.48 4.45 9.50
CA GLY A 39 18.04 3.33 10.32
C GLY A 39 19.20 2.78 11.16
N ASP A 40 18.90 2.06 12.24
CA ASP A 40 19.95 1.47 13.07
C ASP A 40 20.84 0.55 12.19
N PRO A 41 22.14 0.84 12.03
CA PRO A 41 23.02 0.04 11.19
C PRO A 41 23.11 -1.44 11.62
N ALA A 42 22.71 -1.76 12.85
CA ALA A 42 22.59 -3.13 13.32
C ALA A 42 21.48 -3.90 12.57
N VAL A 43 20.36 -3.25 12.25
CA VAL A 43 19.24 -3.85 11.50
C VAL A 43 19.68 -4.16 10.07
N GLU A 44 20.25 -3.17 9.39
CA GLU A 44 20.78 -3.33 8.02
C GLU A 44 21.83 -4.44 7.93
N ARG A 45 22.74 -4.49 8.91
CA ARG A 45 23.74 -5.55 8.98
C ARG A 45 23.08 -6.91 9.21
N ALA A 46 22.08 -6.98 10.06
CA ALA A 46 21.38 -8.22 10.36
C ALA A 46 20.64 -8.77 9.14
N PHE A 47 19.97 -7.90 8.35
CA PHE A 47 19.39 -8.27 7.05
C PHE A 47 20.44 -8.83 6.09
N ARG A 48 21.57 -8.14 5.92
CA ARG A 48 22.66 -8.59 5.00
C ARG A 48 23.35 -9.89 5.43
N THR A 49 23.47 -10.13 6.73
CA THR A 49 24.21 -11.26 7.28
C THR A 49 23.34 -12.46 7.66
N GLY A 50 22.02 -12.26 7.72
CA GLY A 50 21.08 -13.24 8.26
C GLY A 50 21.17 -13.41 9.78
N ASP A 51 21.78 -12.46 10.50
CA ASP A 51 21.84 -12.48 11.96
C ASP A 51 20.42 -12.30 12.54
N ARG A 52 19.99 -13.26 13.36
CA ARG A 52 18.68 -13.24 14.03
C ARG A 52 18.78 -12.82 15.49
N SER A 53 19.84 -12.13 15.87
CA SER A 53 19.95 -11.52 17.20
C SER A 53 18.93 -10.39 17.37
N PRO A 54 18.57 -10.03 18.62
CA PRO A 54 17.76 -8.84 18.88
C PRO A 54 18.42 -7.57 18.33
N VAL A 55 17.73 -6.89 17.41
CA VAL A 55 18.18 -5.64 16.76
C VAL A 55 17.24 -4.46 17.01
N VAL A 56 16.05 -4.72 17.57
CA VAL A 56 15.11 -3.69 18.01
C VAL A 56 14.70 -3.92 19.47
N ALA A 57 14.08 -2.91 20.08
CA ALA A 57 13.58 -3.04 21.44
C ALA A 57 12.45 -4.09 21.52
N PRO A 58 12.34 -4.85 22.64
CA PRO A 58 11.24 -5.79 22.84
C PRO A 58 9.86 -5.14 22.75
N ARG A 59 8.87 -5.90 22.27
CA ARG A 59 7.45 -5.54 22.19
C ARG A 59 6.59 -6.73 22.59
N ASP A 60 5.31 -6.49 22.83
CA ASP A 60 4.39 -7.54 23.31
C ASP A 60 4.11 -8.61 22.24
N ARG A 61 4.20 -8.25 20.95
CA ARG A 61 3.79 -9.07 19.81
C ARG A 61 4.80 -9.01 18.66
N ILE A 62 4.56 -9.85 17.65
CA ILE A 62 5.27 -9.77 16.38
C ILE A 62 4.89 -8.45 15.71
N THR A 63 5.89 -7.69 15.26
CA THR A 63 5.70 -6.49 14.43
C THR A 63 6.18 -6.81 13.03
N VAL A 64 5.34 -6.55 12.02
CA VAL A 64 5.72 -6.66 10.61
C VAL A 64 5.87 -5.26 10.01
N VAL A 65 6.89 -5.08 9.18
CA VAL A 65 7.20 -3.83 8.51
C VAL A 65 7.41 -4.12 7.03
N ALA A 66 6.62 -3.45 6.19
CA ALA A 66 6.84 -3.34 4.76
C ALA A 66 7.56 -2.01 4.45
N THR A 67 8.47 -2.01 3.49
CA THR A 67 9.20 -0.81 3.08
C THR A 67 9.10 -0.56 1.57
N ASP A 68 9.29 0.71 1.20
CA ASP A 68 9.41 1.14 -0.20
C ASP A 68 10.89 1.32 -0.58
N SER A 69 11.19 1.10 -1.85
CA SER A 69 12.48 1.37 -2.44
C SER A 69 12.44 2.62 -3.33
N ASN A 70 13.57 3.31 -3.43
CA ASN A 70 13.84 4.29 -4.49
C ASN A 70 14.48 3.64 -5.72
N ALA A 71 14.73 2.32 -5.69
CA ALA A 71 15.36 1.64 -6.82
C ALA A 71 14.49 1.74 -8.07
N PHE A 72 15.18 2.13 -9.14
CA PHE A 72 14.70 2.09 -10.51
C PHE A 72 15.37 0.88 -11.17
N LEU A 73 14.71 0.22 -12.15
CA LEU A 73 15.19 -0.94 -12.94
C LEU A 73 16.67 -0.92 -13.44
N SER A 74 17.40 0.17 -13.23
CA SER A 74 18.81 0.34 -13.57
C SER A 74 19.63 1.21 -12.60
N ASP A 75 19.04 1.71 -11.50
CA ASP A 75 19.76 2.52 -10.50
C ASP A 75 20.03 1.67 -9.24
N GLU A 76 20.81 0.60 -9.44
CA GLU A 76 21.41 -0.25 -8.39
C GLU A 76 22.55 0.49 -7.65
N ASN A 77 22.32 1.71 -7.18
CA ASN A 77 23.25 2.26 -6.20
C ASN A 77 23.02 1.51 -4.88
N ASP A 78 24.08 1.16 -4.15
CA ASP A 78 24.06 0.51 -2.81
C ASP A 78 23.43 1.40 -1.70
N SER A 79 22.58 2.35 -2.10
CA SER A 79 21.83 3.25 -1.23
C SER A 79 20.96 2.44 -0.26
N PRO A 80 20.81 2.89 1.00
CA PRO A 80 19.91 2.27 1.97
C PRO A 80 18.44 2.18 1.53
N ARG A 81 18.03 2.80 0.42
CA ARG A 81 16.69 2.67 -0.18
C ARG A 81 16.70 1.99 -1.55
N ALA A 82 17.77 1.30 -1.91
CA ALA A 82 17.82 0.57 -3.18
C ALA A 82 17.09 -0.77 -3.13
N GLN A 83 16.69 -1.21 -1.94
CA GLN A 83 15.90 -2.40 -1.73
C GLN A 83 14.66 -2.03 -0.93
N ALA A 84 13.69 -2.94 -0.99
CA ALA A 84 12.50 -2.94 -0.17
C ALA A 84 12.45 -4.29 0.53
N GLU A 85 11.85 -4.31 1.71
CA GLU A 85 11.87 -5.44 2.61
C GLU A 85 10.47 -5.68 3.18
N LEU A 86 10.16 -6.95 3.38
CA LEU A 86 9.15 -7.38 4.34
C LEU A 86 9.89 -8.04 5.51
N ALA A 87 9.90 -7.36 6.66
CA ALA A 87 10.59 -7.82 7.85
C ALA A 87 9.62 -8.00 9.02
N ALA A 88 9.72 -9.13 9.71
CA ALA A 88 9.00 -9.34 10.97
C ALA A 88 9.99 -9.42 12.14
N PHE A 89 9.65 -8.76 13.24
CA PHE A 89 10.40 -8.77 14.49
C PHE A 89 9.60 -9.53 15.55
N ALA A 90 10.26 -10.48 16.22
CA ALA A 90 9.67 -11.21 17.34
C ALA A 90 9.53 -10.32 18.59
N PRO A 91 8.71 -10.72 19.59
CA PRO A 91 8.52 -9.96 20.82
C PRO A 91 9.81 -9.60 21.58
N ASN A 92 10.85 -10.42 21.48
CA ASN A 92 12.17 -10.16 22.08
C ASN A 92 13.05 -9.20 21.27
N GLY A 93 12.57 -8.70 20.12
CA GLY A 93 13.29 -7.79 19.23
C GLY A 93 14.20 -8.46 18.20
N SER A 94 14.25 -9.80 18.11
CA SER A 94 15.00 -10.50 17.06
C SER A 94 14.27 -10.53 15.73
N ILE A 95 15.01 -10.63 14.63
CA ILE A 95 14.44 -10.88 13.30
C ILE A 95 13.77 -12.25 13.29
N TYR A 96 12.46 -12.25 13.05
CA TYR A 96 11.60 -13.42 12.96
C TYR A 96 11.48 -13.91 11.52
N TYR A 97 11.26 -12.97 10.60
CA TYR A 97 11.13 -13.20 9.16
C TYR A 97 11.76 -12.04 8.38
N TYR A 98 12.27 -12.31 7.19
CA TYR A 98 12.84 -11.32 6.29
C TYR A 98 12.75 -11.83 4.84
N GLU A 99 12.31 -10.97 3.93
CA GLU A 99 12.45 -11.14 2.48
C GLU A 99 12.60 -9.78 1.78
N ASN A 100 13.13 -9.81 0.56
CA ASN A 100 13.33 -8.67 -0.33
C ASN A 100 13.19 -9.09 -1.81
N ASP A 101 12.29 -10.04 -2.09
CA ASP A 101 12.09 -10.64 -3.40
C ASP A 101 11.35 -9.70 -4.37
N HIS A 102 10.60 -8.72 -3.86
CA HIS A 102 9.88 -7.73 -4.66
C HIS A 102 10.59 -6.37 -4.68
N THR A 103 10.30 -5.58 -5.72
CA THR A 103 10.88 -4.23 -5.84
C THR A 103 10.40 -3.33 -4.70
N ARG A 104 9.14 -3.50 -4.26
CA ARG A 104 8.46 -2.70 -3.22
C ARG A 104 7.44 -3.54 -2.47
N TYR A 105 7.28 -3.24 -1.19
CA TYR A 105 6.24 -3.79 -0.33
C TYR A 105 5.39 -2.66 0.22
N TRP A 106 4.08 -2.86 0.24
CA TRP A 106 3.11 -1.90 0.75
C TRP A 106 2.04 -2.62 1.51
N ASP A 107 1.54 -1.99 2.55
CA ASP A 107 0.51 -2.49 3.45
C ASP A 107 0.74 -3.92 3.98
N VAL A 108 0.27 -4.20 5.20
CA VAL A 108 0.42 -5.56 5.73
C VAL A 108 -0.64 -5.86 6.76
N ASP A 109 -1.47 -6.85 6.46
CA ASP A 109 -2.57 -7.26 7.30
C ASP A 109 -2.40 -8.65 7.90
N PRO A 110 -2.90 -8.89 9.12
CA PRO A 110 -2.93 -10.23 9.68
C PRO A 110 -4.02 -11.06 9.00
N VAL A 111 -3.73 -12.30 8.62
CA VAL A 111 -4.75 -13.19 8.05
C VAL A 111 -5.61 -13.80 9.18
N PRO A 112 -6.94 -13.56 9.20
CA PRO A 112 -7.80 -14.06 10.26
C PRO A 112 -7.73 -15.59 10.43
N GLY A 113 -7.74 -16.04 11.69
CA GLY A 113 -7.67 -17.48 12.02
C GLY A 113 -6.27 -18.09 11.93
N THR A 114 -5.24 -17.28 11.66
CA THR A 114 -3.84 -17.70 11.69
C THR A 114 -3.09 -16.97 12.80
N ALA A 115 -1.98 -17.54 13.27
CA ALA A 115 -1.15 -16.92 14.31
C ALA A 115 0.01 -16.09 13.74
N THR A 116 0.50 -16.46 12.54
CA THR A 116 1.74 -15.90 11.96
C THR A 116 1.64 -15.76 10.45
N THR A 117 0.45 -15.69 9.87
CA THR A 117 0.29 -15.42 8.45
C THR A 117 -0.15 -13.99 8.25
N VAL A 118 0.53 -13.29 7.36
CA VAL A 118 0.17 -11.94 6.92
C VAL A 118 -0.13 -11.94 5.43
N GLU A 119 -0.96 -11.00 5.01
CA GLU A 119 -1.23 -10.61 3.63
C GLU A 119 -0.57 -9.26 3.39
N TYR A 120 0.08 -9.08 2.25
CA TYR A 120 0.77 -7.82 1.92
C TYR A 120 0.63 -7.51 0.45
N VAL A 121 0.75 -6.22 0.11
CA VAL A 121 0.78 -5.72 -1.26
C VAL A 121 2.22 -5.60 -1.72
N TYR A 122 2.48 -5.93 -2.98
CA TYR A 122 3.78 -5.75 -3.60
C TYR A 122 3.66 -5.06 -4.95
N ALA A 123 4.76 -4.45 -5.38
CA ALA A 123 4.91 -3.96 -6.73
C ALA A 123 6.29 -4.31 -7.29
N ASP A 124 6.30 -4.90 -8.49
CA ASP A 124 7.50 -5.19 -9.26
C ASP A 124 7.55 -4.33 -10.51
N HIS A 125 8.66 -3.60 -10.67
CA HIS A 125 8.93 -2.94 -11.94
C HIS A 125 9.45 -3.98 -12.92
N LEU A 126 8.87 -4.00 -14.11
CA LEU A 126 9.18 -4.96 -15.14
C LEU A 126 9.78 -4.24 -16.35
N THR A 127 10.75 -4.90 -16.98
CA THR A 127 11.32 -4.45 -18.25
C THR A 127 10.28 -4.52 -19.37
N ALA A 128 10.51 -3.76 -20.45
CA ALA A 128 9.61 -3.79 -21.62
C ALA A 128 9.42 -5.20 -22.21
N GLU A 129 10.47 -6.04 -22.14
CA GLU A 129 10.41 -7.44 -22.58
C GLU A 129 9.44 -8.27 -21.74
N GLU A 130 9.54 -8.18 -20.41
CA GLU A 130 8.65 -8.87 -19.46
C GLU A 130 7.20 -8.40 -19.57
N CYS A 131 7.00 -7.12 -19.92
CA CYS A 131 5.69 -6.54 -20.19
C CYS A 131 5.11 -6.93 -21.55
N HIS A 132 5.91 -7.56 -22.43
CA HIS A 132 5.56 -7.79 -23.84
C HIS A 132 5.07 -6.51 -24.54
N SER A 133 5.74 -5.39 -24.25
CA SER A 133 5.38 -4.04 -24.70
C SER A 133 6.62 -3.26 -25.16
N GLU A 134 6.44 -2.07 -25.73
CA GLU A 134 7.54 -1.14 -26.03
C GLU A 134 7.98 -0.34 -24.79
N SER A 135 7.19 -0.36 -23.72
CA SER A 135 7.45 0.36 -22.48
C SER A 135 7.54 -0.57 -21.27
N VAL A 136 8.24 -0.11 -20.24
CA VAL A 136 8.21 -0.73 -18.91
C VAL A 136 6.80 -0.67 -18.32
N CYS A 137 6.53 -1.56 -17.36
CA CYS A 137 5.26 -1.68 -16.66
C CYS A 137 5.49 -2.07 -15.20
N THR A 138 4.42 -2.07 -14.42
CA THR A 138 4.45 -2.49 -13.01
C THR A 138 3.52 -3.68 -12.84
N ARG A 139 4.01 -4.78 -12.26
CA ARG A 139 3.17 -5.84 -11.71
C ARG A 139 2.83 -5.47 -10.29
N ASN A 140 1.57 -5.25 -10.01
CA ASN A 140 1.04 -5.14 -8.65
C ASN A 140 0.45 -6.48 -8.24
N GLY A 141 0.56 -6.83 -6.96
CA GLY A 141 -0.08 -8.02 -6.47
C GLY A 141 -0.21 -8.07 -4.96
N VAL A 142 -0.90 -9.12 -4.52
CA VAL A 142 -1.15 -9.44 -3.13
C VAL A 142 -0.69 -10.86 -2.88
N GLU A 143 0.15 -11.05 -1.87
CA GLU A 143 0.58 -12.37 -1.42
C GLU A 143 0.24 -12.59 0.06
N ARG A 144 0.12 -13.86 0.43
CA ARG A 144 0.16 -14.28 1.83
C ARG A 144 1.45 -15.00 2.12
N VAL A 145 2.04 -14.72 3.28
CA VAL A 145 3.20 -15.44 3.79
C VAL A 145 2.98 -15.93 5.20
N ASN A 146 3.29 -17.21 5.44
CA ASN A 146 3.44 -17.73 6.80
C ASN A 146 4.84 -17.42 7.31
N LEU A 147 4.94 -16.48 8.24
CA LEU A 147 6.20 -15.98 8.80
C LEU A 147 7.03 -17.07 9.52
N THR A 148 6.39 -18.16 9.95
CA THR A 148 7.09 -19.30 10.58
C THR A 148 7.77 -20.19 9.55
N THR A 149 7.07 -20.52 8.45
CA THR A 149 7.53 -21.51 7.47
C THR A 149 8.17 -20.88 6.24
N GLY A 150 7.92 -19.60 5.99
CA GLY A 150 8.23 -18.90 4.74
C GLY A 150 7.40 -19.36 3.54
N GLU A 151 6.33 -20.14 3.77
CA GLU A 151 5.43 -20.55 2.68
C GLU A 151 4.62 -19.34 2.19
N ARG A 152 4.66 -19.11 0.88
CA ARG A 152 3.97 -18.01 0.20
C ARG A 152 2.86 -18.50 -0.72
N THR A 153 1.84 -17.69 -0.89
CA THR A 153 0.75 -17.93 -1.84
C THR A 153 0.36 -16.61 -2.50
N GLU A 154 0.49 -16.55 -3.83
CA GLU A 154 -0.05 -15.44 -4.62
C GLU A 154 -1.59 -15.48 -4.56
N ILE A 155 -2.20 -14.35 -4.22
CA ILE A 155 -3.64 -14.20 -4.09
C ILE A 155 -4.24 -13.58 -5.34
N TYR A 156 -3.61 -12.51 -5.83
CA TYR A 156 -4.07 -11.78 -7.00
C TYR A 156 -2.95 -10.88 -7.53
N SER A 157 -2.85 -10.71 -8.85
CA SER A 157 -1.93 -9.75 -9.45
C SER A 157 -2.47 -9.16 -10.75
N ARG A 158 -2.05 -7.93 -11.07
CA ARG A 158 -2.35 -7.21 -12.32
C ARG A 158 -1.15 -6.40 -12.78
N ILE A 159 -1.09 -6.13 -14.08
CA ILE A 159 -0.09 -5.24 -14.66
C ILE A 159 -0.73 -3.88 -14.97
N THR A 160 -0.08 -2.81 -14.52
CA THR A 160 -0.39 -1.42 -14.89
C THR A 160 0.70 -0.87 -15.80
N PRO A 161 0.35 0.00 -16.77
CA PRO A 161 1.33 0.59 -17.68
C PRO A 161 2.27 1.53 -16.92
N GLY A 162 3.54 1.60 -17.33
CA GLY A 162 4.51 2.50 -16.71
C GLY A 162 4.93 2.08 -15.30
N LYS A 163 5.55 3.03 -14.58
CA LYS A 163 6.35 2.76 -13.37
C LYS A 163 6.26 3.84 -12.28
N HIS A 164 5.88 5.05 -12.70
CA HIS A 164 5.68 6.21 -11.85
C HIS A 164 4.20 6.29 -11.52
N SER A 165 3.86 6.34 -10.23
CA SER A 165 2.49 6.49 -9.75
C SER A 165 1.51 5.48 -10.36
N THR A 166 1.94 4.23 -10.53
CA THR A 166 1.13 3.14 -11.11
C THR A 166 1.07 1.91 -10.20
N ARG A 167 1.61 2.03 -8.99
CA ARG A 167 1.76 0.96 -8.02
C ARG A 167 0.54 0.94 -7.11
N TRP A 168 0.11 -0.23 -6.68
CA TRP A 168 -0.85 -0.30 -5.59
C TRP A 168 -0.10 -0.08 -4.28
N HIS A 169 -0.57 0.87 -3.49
CA HIS A 169 -0.07 1.11 -2.14
C HIS A 169 -0.90 0.36 -1.10
N ASP A 170 -2.11 -0.05 -1.44
CA ASP A 170 -2.99 -0.64 -0.47
C ASP A 170 -4.09 -1.52 -1.09
N VAL A 171 -4.45 -2.57 -0.35
CA VAL A 171 -5.51 -3.52 -0.67
C VAL A 171 -6.08 -4.08 0.62
N ASP A 172 -7.36 -3.84 0.87
CA ASP A 172 -8.03 -4.42 2.04
C ASP A 172 -8.91 -5.63 1.65
N ARG A 173 -8.99 -6.59 2.58
CA ARG A 173 -9.74 -7.81 2.41
C ARG A 173 -11.18 -7.67 2.89
N ILE A 174 -12.11 -7.79 1.95
CA ILE A 174 -13.54 -7.83 2.24
C ILE A 174 -13.95 -9.21 2.79
N ASP A 175 -13.54 -10.29 2.12
CA ASP A 175 -13.82 -11.67 2.55
C ASP A 175 -12.83 -12.69 1.95
N GLU A 176 -13.15 -13.99 1.99
CA GLU A 176 -12.29 -15.06 1.47
C GLU A 176 -11.91 -14.87 0.00
N HIS A 177 -12.83 -14.34 -0.81
CA HIS A 177 -12.68 -14.28 -2.26
C HIS A 177 -12.65 -12.86 -2.81
N ARG A 178 -12.84 -11.83 -1.98
CA ARG A 178 -12.92 -10.44 -2.44
C ARG A 178 -11.87 -9.55 -1.79
N LEU A 179 -11.24 -8.74 -2.63
CA LEU A 179 -10.31 -7.68 -2.24
C LEU A 179 -10.82 -6.33 -2.76
N LEU A 180 -10.64 -5.27 -1.96
CA LEU A 180 -10.81 -3.87 -2.33
C LEU A 180 -9.43 -3.28 -2.64
N VAL A 181 -9.23 -2.77 -3.85
CA VAL A 181 -7.91 -2.35 -4.33
C VAL A 181 -7.87 -0.85 -4.61
N ALA A 182 -6.81 -0.19 -4.13
CA ALA A 182 -6.43 1.18 -4.51
C ALA A 182 -5.65 1.18 -5.83
N ASP A 183 -6.22 1.75 -6.91
CA ASP A 183 -5.61 1.73 -8.25
C ASP A 183 -5.23 3.14 -8.71
N ILE A 184 -4.03 3.59 -8.32
CA ILE A 184 -3.50 4.90 -8.71
C ILE A 184 -3.48 5.06 -10.23
N ALA A 185 -3.09 4.00 -10.97
CA ALA A 185 -2.89 4.07 -12.41
C ALA A 185 -4.18 4.42 -13.19
N GLN A 186 -5.35 4.20 -12.60
CA GLN A 186 -6.66 4.45 -13.21
C GLN A 186 -7.52 5.38 -12.36
N ASP A 187 -6.96 6.02 -11.33
CA ASP A 187 -7.66 6.95 -10.42
C ASP A 187 -8.98 6.36 -9.88
N ARG A 188 -8.96 5.09 -9.47
CA ARG A 188 -10.15 4.35 -9.04
C ARG A 188 -9.89 3.46 -7.83
N ILE A 189 -10.97 2.97 -7.26
CA ILE A 189 -10.96 1.79 -6.39
C ILE A 189 -11.86 0.71 -6.99
N PHE A 190 -11.51 -0.55 -6.79
CA PHE A 190 -12.32 -1.64 -7.32
C PHE A 190 -12.37 -2.85 -6.39
N VAL A 191 -13.46 -3.60 -6.48
CA VAL A 191 -13.60 -4.91 -5.81
C VAL A 191 -13.38 -6.01 -6.82
N VAL A 192 -12.42 -6.88 -6.56
CA VAL A 192 -12.12 -8.03 -7.40
C VAL A 192 -12.43 -9.34 -6.69
N ASN A 193 -13.00 -10.27 -7.43
CA ASN A 193 -13.08 -11.66 -6.98
C ASN A 193 -11.78 -12.40 -7.33
N THR A 194 -10.97 -12.76 -6.34
CA THR A 194 -9.64 -13.37 -6.51
C THR A 194 -9.67 -14.78 -7.08
N THR A 195 -10.82 -15.45 -7.07
CA THR A 195 -10.96 -16.81 -7.65
C THR A 195 -11.27 -16.77 -9.14
N THR A 196 -12.04 -15.77 -9.57
CA THR A 196 -12.46 -15.61 -10.98
C THR A 196 -11.71 -14.50 -11.71
N GLU A 197 -10.95 -13.69 -10.98
CA GLU A 197 -10.23 -12.49 -11.42
C GLU A 197 -11.13 -11.40 -12.02
N LEU A 198 -12.44 -11.47 -11.79
CA LEU A 198 -13.40 -10.50 -12.30
C LEU A 198 -13.55 -9.33 -11.33
N VAL A 199 -13.45 -8.11 -11.86
CA VAL A 199 -13.88 -6.89 -11.17
C VAL A 199 -15.40 -6.92 -11.06
N GLN A 200 -15.92 -6.86 -9.84
CA GLN A 200 -17.36 -6.98 -9.54
C GLN A 200 -18.01 -5.62 -9.24
N TRP A 201 -17.20 -4.63 -8.87
CA TRP A 201 -17.61 -3.27 -8.57
C TRP A 201 -16.41 -2.33 -8.74
N GLU A 202 -16.68 -1.07 -9.08
CA GLU A 202 -15.69 -0.02 -9.25
C GLU A 202 -16.29 1.34 -8.88
N TRP A 203 -15.45 2.21 -8.32
CA TRP A 203 -15.69 3.64 -8.23
C TRP A 203 -14.52 4.38 -8.91
N ASP A 204 -14.85 5.20 -9.91
CA ASP A 204 -13.92 6.05 -10.66
C ASP A 204 -13.98 7.48 -10.10
N ALA A 205 -12.83 8.03 -9.68
CA ALA A 205 -12.78 9.35 -9.07
C ALA A 205 -13.25 10.47 -10.01
N GLN A 206 -13.17 10.29 -11.34
CA GLN A 206 -13.68 11.26 -12.32
C GLN A 206 -15.19 11.46 -12.24
N ALA A 207 -15.93 10.56 -11.58
CA ALA A 207 -17.36 10.72 -11.36
C ALA A 207 -17.69 11.84 -10.36
N ASP A 208 -16.80 12.10 -9.40
CA ASP A 208 -17.05 12.99 -8.26
C ASP A 208 -16.04 14.15 -8.14
N TYR A 209 -14.85 14.01 -8.74
CA TYR A 209 -13.77 15.00 -8.68
C TYR A 209 -13.49 15.63 -10.04
N ASN A 210 -13.06 16.89 -10.03
CA ASN A 210 -12.67 17.61 -11.23
C ASN A 210 -11.21 17.34 -11.55
N VAL A 211 -10.87 17.01 -12.80
CA VAL A 211 -9.47 16.77 -13.21
C VAL A 211 -8.54 17.97 -13.06
N SER A 212 -9.07 19.16 -12.72
CA SER A 212 -8.28 20.33 -12.35
C SER A 212 -7.97 20.47 -10.85
N SER A 213 -8.53 19.62 -9.98
CA SER A 213 -8.21 19.55 -8.55
C SER A 213 -7.09 18.54 -8.28
N GLY A 214 -6.45 18.65 -7.12
CA GLY A 214 -5.40 17.75 -6.68
C GLY A 214 -4.16 17.74 -7.57
N GLY A 215 -3.73 16.54 -8.00
CA GLY A 215 -2.49 16.33 -8.75
C GLY A 215 -2.63 16.51 -10.28
N PRO A 216 -1.54 16.31 -11.03
CA PRO A 216 -1.57 16.41 -12.49
C PRO A 216 -2.35 15.23 -13.12
N TYR A 217 -3.40 15.52 -13.88
CA TYR A 217 -4.12 14.52 -14.69
C TYR A 217 -3.57 14.43 -16.13
N PRO A 218 -3.36 13.22 -16.71
CA PRO A 218 -3.66 11.87 -16.18
C PRO A 218 -2.43 11.19 -15.53
N GLU A 219 -1.50 11.95 -14.96
CA GLU A 219 -0.23 11.41 -14.48
C GLU A 219 -0.36 10.83 -13.06
N ASP A 220 -0.58 11.70 -12.09
CA ASP A 220 -0.67 11.34 -10.67
C ASP A 220 -1.76 12.20 -10.04
N TRP A 221 -2.98 12.07 -10.56
CA TRP A 221 -4.06 13.01 -10.26
C TRP A 221 -4.62 12.82 -8.86
N THR A 222 -5.08 11.62 -8.54
CA THR A 222 -5.66 11.33 -7.23
C THR A 222 -4.63 10.83 -6.22
N HIS A 223 -3.65 10.05 -6.70
CA HIS A 223 -2.73 9.27 -5.88
C HIS A 223 -3.47 8.51 -4.77
N ILE A 224 -4.53 7.76 -5.13
CA ILE A 224 -5.28 6.94 -4.16
C ILE A 224 -4.33 5.92 -3.54
N ASN A 225 -3.91 6.18 -2.31
CA ASN A 225 -2.83 5.45 -1.66
C ASN A 225 -3.29 4.51 -0.55
N ASP A 226 -4.58 4.50 -0.25
CA ASP A 226 -5.15 3.75 0.86
C ASP A 226 -6.64 3.48 0.63
N VAL A 227 -7.09 2.27 0.96
CA VAL A 227 -8.47 1.79 0.91
C VAL A 227 -8.77 0.88 2.09
N GLU A 228 -9.89 1.13 2.74
CA GLU A 228 -10.34 0.32 3.88
C GLU A 228 -11.81 -0.06 3.68
N HIS A 229 -12.13 -1.34 3.82
CA HIS A 229 -13.49 -1.83 3.86
C HIS A 229 -14.09 -1.56 5.25
N VAL A 230 -15.11 -0.71 5.29
CA VAL A 230 -15.70 -0.22 6.54
C VAL A 230 -17.21 -0.42 6.58
N GLU A 231 -17.75 -0.44 7.79
CA GLU A 231 -19.19 -0.38 8.01
C GLU A 231 -19.59 0.98 8.59
N ILE A 232 -20.46 1.69 7.88
CA ILE A 232 -21.00 3.00 8.24
C ILE A 232 -22.51 2.89 8.41
N ASP A 233 -22.99 3.13 9.64
CA ASP A 233 -24.41 3.05 10.00
C ASP A 233 -25.09 1.74 9.53
N GLY A 234 -24.39 0.60 9.68
CA GLY A 234 -24.89 -0.72 9.29
C GLY A 234 -24.82 -1.03 7.80
N ARG A 235 -24.08 -0.24 7.01
CA ARG A 235 -23.87 -0.43 5.56
C ARG A 235 -22.40 -0.54 5.24
N GLU A 236 -22.08 -1.45 4.34
CA GLU A 236 -20.73 -1.59 3.77
C GLU A 236 -20.40 -0.35 2.92
N ALA A 237 -19.18 0.15 3.09
CA ALA A 237 -18.61 1.25 2.33
C ALA A 237 -17.10 1.04 2.19
N ALA A 238 -16.50 1.74 1.24
CA ALA A 238 -15.04 1.90 1.17
C ALA A 238 -14.66 3.26 1.77
N MET A 239 -13.69 3.29 2.67
CA MET A 239 -12.95 4.50 2.99
C MET A 239 -11.74 4.59 2.05
N VAL A 240 -11.47 5.76 1.51
CA VAL A 240 -10.47 5.96 0.45
C VAL A 240 -9.62 7.19 0.78
N SER A 241 -8.30 7.02 0.83
CA SER A 241 -7.38 8.14 0.91
C SER A 241 -7.07 8.66 -0.48
N VAL A 242 -7.61 9.83 -0.81
CA VAL A 242 -7.32 10.56 -2.06
C VAL A 242 -6.21 11.56 -1.75
N ARG A 243 -4.97 11.06 -1.66
CA ARG A 243 -3.80 11.79 -1.14
C ARG A 243 -3.67 13.19 -1.74
N ASN A 244 -3.73 13.30 -3.07
CA ASN A 244 -3.46 14.57 -3.74
C ASN A 244 -4.63 15.56 -3.62
N HIS A 245 -5.80 15.13 -3.14
CA HIS A 245 -6.94 16.01 -2.86
C HIS A 245 -7.06 16.34 -1.37
N ASP A 246 -6.07 15.95 -0.54
CA ASP A 246 -6.09 16.13 0.91
C ASP A 246 -7.39 15.65 1.56
N GLN A 247 -7.86 14.48 1.11
CA GLN A 247 -9.17 13.97 1.45
C GLN A 247 -9.20 12.49 1.81
N VAL A 248 -9.99 12.18 2.84
CA VAL A 248 -10.45 10.82 3.14
C VAL A 248 -11.93 10.74 2.78
N ALA A 249 -12.22 10.09 1.66
CA ALA A 249 -13.57 9.91 1.12
C ALA A 249 -14.20 8.63 1.63
N PHE A 250 -15.53 8.61 1.76
CA PHE A 250 -16.29 7.39 2.02
C PHE A 250 -17.22 7.13 0.84
N ILE A 251 -17.18 5.91 0.30
CA ILE A 251 -17.93 5.50 -0.88
C ILE A 251 -18.89 4.38 -0.49
N ASP A 252 -20.18 4.66 -0.51
CA ASP A 252 -21.22 3.63 -0.36
C ASP A 252 -21.27 2.81 -1.67
N TYR A 253 -21.14 1.48 -1.59
CA TYR A 253 -21.07 0.62 -2.78
C TYR A 253 -22.31 0.72 -3.68
N GLU A 254 -23.47 1.14 -3.15
CA GLU A 254 -24.70 1.33 -3.93
C GLU A 254 -24.94 2.78 -4.34
N ARG A 255 -24.51 3.75 -3.51
CA ARG A 255 -24.90 5.17 -3.65
C ARG A 255 -23.77 6.10 -4.10
N GLY A 256 -22.52 5.64 -4.10
CA GLY A 256 -21.35 6.46 -4.44
C GLY A 256 -20.87 7.32 -3.26
N LEU A 257 -20.26 8.47 -3.58
CA LEU A 257 -19.62 9.34 -2.61
C LEU A 257 -20.56 9.80 -1.49
N MET A 258 -20.13 9.61 -0.25
CA MET A 258 -20.81 10.04 0.96
C MET A 258 -20.25 11.38 1.43
N GLU A 259 -20.65 12.48 0.79
CA GLU A 259 -20.10 13.83 1.06
C GLU A 259 -20.07 14.22 2.55
N ASN A 260 -21.11 13.87 3.31
CA ASN A 260 -21.19 14.19 4.75
C ASN A 260 -20.25 13.36 5.64
N TRP A 261 -19.65 12.31 5.08
CA TRP A 261 -18.66 11.46 5.75
C TRP A 261 -17.23 11.77 5.32
N THR A 262 -17.03 12.36 4.14
CA THR A 262 -15.73 12.78 3.63
C THR A 262 -15.07 13.82 4.53
N LEU A 263 -13.81 13.60 4.89
CA LEU A 263 -12.97 14.54 5.64
C LEU A 263 -11.97 15.22 4.70
N GLY A 264 -11.76 16.52 4.90
CA GLY A 264 -10.79 17.31 4.15
C GLY A 264 -11.38 17.91 2.87
N ALA A 265 -10.54 18.66 2.17
CA ALA A 265 -10.84 19.28 0.88
C ALA A 265 -9.53 19.61 0.18
N ASP A 266 -9.55 19.64 -1.14
CA ASP A 266 -8.41 20.00 -1.97
C ASP A 266 -7.76 21.31 -1.49
N ASP A 267 -6.43 21.33 -1.38
CA ASP A 267 -5.59 22.41 -0.84
C ASP A 267 -5.88 22.83 0.63
N ALA A 268 -6.79 22.14 1.34
CA ALA A 268 -7.15 22.47 2.73
C ALA A 268 -6.15 21.87 3.74
N HIS A 269 -4.88 22.23 3.58
CA HIS A 269 -3.72 21.71 4.32
C HIS A 269 -3.77 21.84 5.85
N ASP A 270 -4.64 22.71 6.36
CA ASP A 270 -4.88 22.83 7.81
C ASP A 270 -5.65 21.63 8.39
N THR A 271 -6.32 20.85 7.55
CA THR A 271 -7.10 19.65 7.95
C THR A 271 -6.32 18.37 7.66
N LEU A 272 -5.97 18.16 6.39
CA LEU A 272 -5.23 17.02 5.87
C LEU A 272 -4.17 17.56 4.91
N TYR A 273 -3.02 16.92 4.84
CA TYR A 273 -2.00 17.27 3.84
C TYR A 273 -1.30 16.03 3.34
N GLU A 274 -1.64 15.60 2.13
CA GLU A 274 -1.12 14.41 1.47
C GLU A 274 -1.04 13.20 2.42
N GLN A 275 -2.17 12.88 3.06
CA GLN A 275 -2.25 11.85 4.09
C GLN A 275 -1.97 10.43 3.56
N HIS A 276 -1.59 9.54 4.46
CA HIS A 276 -1.30 8.13 4.20
C HIS A 276 -1.87 7.29 5.35
N ASN A 277 -2.41 6.12 5.04
CA ASN A 277 -2.93 5.14 6.02
C ASN A 277 -3.89 5.75 7.05
N PRO A 278 -4.91 6.54 6.63
CA PRO A 278 -6.00 6.89 7.52
C PRO A 278 -6.74 5.62 7.94
N ASP A 279 -6.95 5.47 9.25
CA ASP A 279 -7.60 4.27 9.80
C ASP A 279 -8.96 4.65 10.40
N TYR A 280 -10.01 3.87 10.11
CA TYR A 280 -11.37 4.12 10.58
C TYR A 280 -11.65 3.42 11.90
N ILE A 281 -11.80 4.22 12.96
CA ILE A 281 -12.17 3.71 14.29
C ILE A 281 -13.66 3.98 14.54
N PRO A 282 -14.54 2.96 14.41
CA PRO A 282 -15.96 3.16 14.69
C PRO A 282 -16.17 3.58 16.14
N GLN A 283 -17.19 4.41 16.37
CA GLN A 283 -17.56 4.78 17.73
C GLN A 283 -18.00 3.54 18.49
N LYS A 284 -17.36 3.25 19.63
CA LYS A 284 -17.88 2.23 20.55
C LYS A 284 -19.29 2.62 20.98
N THR A 285 -20.23 1.71 20.81
CA THR A 285 -21.53 1.76 21.49
C THR A 285 -21.32 1.55 23.00
N GLY A 286 -20.95 2.62 23.72
CA GLY A 286 -20.68 2.55 25.15
C GLY A 286 -20.21 3.88 25.77
N ALA A 287 -21.16 4.58 26.38
CA ALA A 287 -21.07 5.75 27.28
C ALA A 287 -19.71 6.49 27.41
N GLY A 288 -19.61 7.66 26.78
CA GLY A 288 -18.69 8.73 27.23
C GLY A 288 -18.10 9.62 26.14
N HIS A 289 -18.82 10.68 25.78
CA HIS A 289 -18.41 11.83 24.95
C HIS A 289 -18.17 11.59 23.44
N PRO A 290 -18.82 12.36 22.54
CA PRO A 290 -18.78 12.14 21.10
C PRO A 290 -17.47 12.66 20.51
N ARG A 291 -16.61 11.76 20.00
CA ARG A 291 -15.56 12.13 19.03
C ARG A 291 -15.36 10.99 18.02
N ARG A 292 -15.67 11.27 16.75
CA ARG A 292 -15.17 10.53 15.58
C ARG A 292 -13.64 10.70 15.56
N ARG A 293 -12.87 9.64 15.30
CA ARG A 293 -11.40 9.74 15.18
C ARG A 293 -10.96 8.95 13.96
N LEU A 294 -10.42 9.66 12.98
CA LEU A 294 -9.44 9.12 12.05
C LEU A 294 -8.08 9.16 12.75
N ARG A 295 -7.29 8.10 12.59
CA ARG A 295 -5.89 8.06 13.04
C ARG A 295 -5.01 8.14 11.80
N GLU A 296 -4.05 9.06 11.81
CA GLU A 296 -3.00 9.13 10.79
C GLU A 296 -1.63 8.82 11.42
N PRO A 297 -0.74 8.10 10.72
CA PRO A 297 0.67 8.11 11.04
C PRO A 297 1.23 9.53 10.87
N ALA A 298 1.86 10.02 11.92
CA ALA A 298 2.19 11.43 12.05
C ALA A 298 3.22 11.92 11.02
N ARG A 299 2.80 12.76 10.05
CA ARG A 299 3.69 13.82 9.53
C ARG A 299 3.73 14.95 10.55
N ARG A 300 4.58 14.77 11.55
CA ARG A 300 4.59 15.59 12.75
C ARG A 300 5.42 16.86 12.52
N ARG A 301 4.80 18.06 12.54
CA ARG A 301 5.48 19.23 13.12
C ARG A 301 5.56 19.00 14.64
N VAL A 302 6.74 18.73 15.20
CA VAL A 302 6.93 18.63 16.67
C VAL A 302 7.93 19.68 17.15
N PRO A 303 7.57 20.60 18.06
CA PRO A 303 8.52 21.14 19.02
C PRO A 303 8.76 20.10 20.11
N ALA A 304 10.03 19.78 20.31
CA ALA A 304 10.53 18.73 21.21
C ALA A 304 9.81 18.70 22.58
N ARG A 305 9.11 17.58 22.84
CA ARG A 305 9.27 16.77 24.06
C ARG A 305 8.37 15.54 23.98
N ARG A 306 9.06 14.39 23.88
CA ARG A 306 8.62 13.04 24.26
C ARG A 306 7.72 12.27 23.26
N TRP A 307 8.07 10.98 23.11
CA TRP A 307 7.38 9.90 22.38
C TRP A 307 7.55 9.94 20.85
N GLY A 308 7.81 8.84 20.14
CA GLY A 308 7.46 7.42 20.33
C GLY A 308 6.80 6.97 19.02
N VAL A 309 7.43 6.05 18.29
CA VAL A 309 7.07 5.67 16.90
C VAL A 309 6.07 4.51 16.92
N GLU A 310 4.96 4.62 16.21
CA GLU A 310 4.06 3.49 15.87
C GLU A 310 3.62 3.61 14.41
N PRO A 311 4.01 2.65 13.57
CA PRO A 311 3.08 1.82 12.81
C PRO A 311 3.18 0.39 13.36
N LEU A 312 2.04 -0.23 13.70
CA LEU A 312 2.00 -1.53 14.37
C LEU A 312 0.76 -2.30 13.93
N VAL A 313 0.94 -3.28 13.05
CA VAL A 313 0.01 -4.40 12.94
C VAL A 313 0.45 -5.47 13.94
N ASP A 314 -0.40 -5.67 14.94
CA ASP A 314 -0.27 -6.65 16.00
C ASP A 314 -0.94 -7.96 15.56
N VAL A 315 -0.16 -8.95 15.16
CA VAL A 315 -0.67 -10.26 14.75
C VAL A 315 -1.05 -11.09 15.99
N ASP A 316 -2.16 -10.75 16.66
CA ASP A 316 -2.89 -11.66 17.60
C ASP A 316 -4.29 -11.15 18.05
N ARG A 317 -5.03 -10.42 17.20
CA ARG A 317 -6.37 -9.94 17.56
C ARG A 317 -7.41 -11.04 17.30
N PRO A 318 -8.15 -11.54 18.31
CA PRO A 318 -9.28 -12.44 18.03
C PRO A 318 -10.36 -11.68 17.27
N ALA A 319 -10.74 -12.18 16.10
CA ALA A 319 -11.85 -11.66 15.33
C ALA A 319 -13.15 -11.72 16.15
N THR A 320 -13.91 -10.63 16.15
CA THR A 320 -15.27 -10.61 16.69
C THR A 320 -16.12 -11.53 15.81
N PRO A 321 -16.83 -12.54 16.34
CA PRO A 321 -17.64 -13.41 15.50
C PRO A 321 -18.81 -12.62 14.92
N VAL A 322 -18.93 -12.58 13.59
CA VAL A 322 -20.18 -12.22 12.93
C VAL A 322 -21.20 -13.31 13.27
N ALA A 323 -22.28 -12.92 13.95
CA ALA A 323 -23.29 -13.85 14.43
C ALA A 323 -24.02 -14.51 13.25
N ALA A 324 -23.66 -15.75 12.94
CA ALA A 324 -24.44 -16.58 12.02
C ALA A 324 -25.84 -16.84 12.59
N GLY A 325 -26.86 -16.37 11.87
CA GLY A 325 -28.26 -16.55 12.21
C GLY A 325 -28.64 -18.03 12.33
N ARG A 326 -29.29 -18.36 13.45
CA ARG A 326 -29.90 -19.67 13.73
C ARG A 326 -30.81 -20.11 12.57
N ARG A 327 -30.53 -21.27 11.99
CA ARG A 327 -31.55 -22.08 11.29
C ARG A 327 -31.51 -23.53 11.76
N SER A 328 -32.72 -24.04 11.94
CA SER A 328 -33.12 -25.25 12.62
C SER A 328 -32.76 -26.53 11.83
N ALA A 329 -32.41 -27.59 12.56
CA ALA A 329 -32.34 -28.96 12.04
C ALA A 329 -33.73 -29.47 11.61
N PRO A 330 -33.78 -30.53 10.79
CA PRO A 330 -34.08 -31.83 11.41
C PRO A 330 -33.35 -33.06 10.83
N GLU A 331 -33.20 -34.01 11.76
CA GLU A 331 -33.28 -35.48 11.69
C GLU A 331 -32.39 -36.37 10.79
N ARG A 332 -32.03 -37.48 11.44
CA ARG A 332 -31.13 -38.58 11.05
C ARG A 332 -31.85 -39.62 10.19
N ALA A 333 -31.09 -40.28 9.32
CA ALA A 333 -31.30 -41.69 8.98
C ALA A 333 -29.96 -42.40 8.73
N HIS A 334 -29.94 -43.70 9.05
CA HIS A 334 -28.80 -44.58 9.27
C HIS A 334 -28.29 -45.31 8.01
N ALA A 335 -27.03 -45.75 8.13
CA ALA A 335 -26.41 -47.00 7.66
C ALA A 335 -25.86 -47.15 6.23
N GLY A 336 -24.65 -47.70 6.14
CA GLY A 336 -24.12 -48.36 4.94
C GLY A 336 -22.59 -48.42 4.86
N ASP A 337 -22.00 -49.48 5.41
CA ASP A 337 -20.61 -49.91 5.22
C ASP A 337 -20.24 -50.14 3.75
N GLY A 338 -18.96 -49.94 3.40
CA GLY A 338 -18.42 -50.31 2.09
C GLY A 338 -16.96 -49.93 1.89
N LEU A 339 -16.04 -50.75 2.44
CA LEU A 339 -14.64 -50.77 2.04
C LEU A 339 -14.53 -51.08 0.53
N GLU A 340 -13.79 -50.26 -0.23
CA GLU A 340 -12.98 -50.80 -1.33
C GLU A 340 -11.76 -49.94 -1.65
N ARG A 341 -10.72 -50.64 -2.07
CA ARG A 341 -9.32 -50.24 -2.05
C ARG A 341 -8.91 -49.42 -3.29
N ARG A 342 -7.90 -48.58 -3.10
CA ARG A 342 -7.17 -47.77 -4.10
C ARG A 342 -6.67 -48.59 -5.32
N PRO A 343 -6.32 -47.91 -6.43
CA PRO A 343 -4.90 -47.57 -6.61
C PRO A 343 -4.62 -46.18 -7.21
N ARG A 344 -3.56 -45.53 -6.72
CA ARG A 344 -2.63 -44.65 -7.47
C ARG A 344 -1.28 -45.40 -7.51
N PRO A 345 -0.28 -45.12 -8.38
CA PRO A 345 -0.01 -43.83 -9.05
C PRO A 345 0.52 -43.93 -10.51
N ARG A 346 0.55 -42.81 -11.25
CA ARG A 346 1.63 -42.53 -12.23
C ARG A 346 1.96 -41.04 -12.30
N SER A 347 3.26 -40.79 -12.36
CA SER A 347 3.95 -39.51 -12.35
C SER A 347 4.42 -39.08 -13.74
N ARG A 348 4.55 -37.76 -13.90
CA ARG A 348 5.55 -36.98 -14.68
C ARG A 348 5.63 -37.09 -16.22
N ARG A 349 5.54 -35.88 -16.78
CA ARG A 349 6.26 -35.27 -17.92
C ARG A 349 5.68 -35.42 -19.34
N GLU A 350 5.76 -34.26 -20.01
CA GLU A 350 5.63 -33.98 -21.44
C GLU A 350 4.23 -34.10 -22.08
N ARG A 351 3.59 -32.94 -22.22
CA ARG A 351 3.25 -32.45 -23.56
C ARG A 351 2.96 -30.97 -23.54
N ASP A 352 3.92 -30.22 -24.05
CA ASP A 352 3.77 -28.85 -24.44
C ASP A 352 3.68 -28.78 -25.97
N ARG A 353 2.94 -27.78 -26.44
CA ARG A 353 2.83 -27.24 -27.82
C ARG A 353 1.71 -27.70 -28.77
N ARG A 354 1.03 -26.64 -29.25
CA ARG A 354 0.18 -26.41 -30.44
C ARG A 354 -1.32 -26.63 -30.17
N LEU A 355 -2.24 -25.69 -30.43
CA LEU A 355 -2.29 -24.57 -31.37
C LEU A 355 -3.28 -23.50 -30.88
N ALA A 356 -2.96 -22.23 -31.17
CA ALA A 356 -3.85 -21.08 -31.10
C ALA A 356 -4.99 -21.17 -32.13
N VAL A 357 -6.20 -20.73 -31.76
CA VAL A 357 -7.19 -20.19 -32.70
C VAL A 357 -7.90 -18.99 -32.06
N ASP A 358 -7.65 -17.87 -32.73
CA ASP A 358 -8.28 -16.56 -32.78
C ASP A 358 -9.83 -16.56 -32.73
N ARG A 359 -10.42 -15.68 -31.91
CA ARG A 359 -11.77 -15.13 -32.11
C ARG A 359 -11.86 -13.69 -31.60
N ARG A 360 -11.48 -12.74 -32.45
CA ARG A 360 -11.95 -11.35 -32.40
C ARG A 360 -13.44 -11.27 -32.78
N ILE A 361 -14.22 -10.55 -31.99
CA ILE A 361 -15.57 -10.07 -32.33
C ILE A 361 -15.47 -8.55 -32.56
N PRO A 362 -15.99 -8.00 -33.67
CA PRO A 362 -15.82 -6.59 -34.03
C PRO A 362 -16.90 -5.69 -33.44
N VAL A 363 -16.53 -4.47 -33.02
CA VAL A 363 -17.47 -3.35 -32.80
C VAL A 363 -17.15 -2.25 -33.83
N ARG A 364 -18.17 -1.90 -34.63
CA ARG A 364 -18.18 -0.81 -35.59
C ARG A 364 -18.40 0.52 -34.87
N ILE A 365 -17.53 1.50 -35.11
CA ILE A 365 -17.82 2.93 -34.87
C ILE A 365 -18.12 3.54 -36.24
N GLY A 366 -19.35 4.02 -36.42
CA GLY A 366 -19.76 4.81 -37.57
C GLY A 366 -19.60 6.29 -37.26
N ALA A 367 -18.70 6.96 -37.97
CA ALA A 367 -18.70 8.41 -38.12
C ALA A 367 -19.44 8.75 -39.42
N THR A 368 -20.48 9.58 -39.32
CA THR A 368 -21.04 10.30 -40.46
C THR A 368 -21.04 11.77 -40.11
N GLY A 369 -20.12 12.52 -40.72
CA GLY A 369 -20.28 13.95 -40.97
C GLY A 369 -20.66 14.13 -42.45
N ASP A 370 -21.65 14.97 -42.70
CA ASP A 370 -21.65 16.02 -43.73
C ASP A 370 -22.99 16.76 -43.70
N GLY A 371 -22.91 18.09 -43.59
CA GLY A 371 -24.01 19.05 -43.54
C GLY A 371 -23.54 20.43 -43.12
#